data_AF-A0A945TF24-F1
#
_entry.id   AF-A0A945TF24-F1
#
_cell.length_a   1.000
_cell.length_b   1.000
_cell.length_c   1.000
_cell.angle_alpha   90.00
_cell.angle_beta   90.00
_cell.angle_gamma   90.00
#
_symmetry.space_group_name_H-M   'P 1'
#
loop_
_entity.id
_entity.type
_entity.pdbx_description
1 polymer ?
#
loop_
_entity_poly.entity_id
_entity_poly.type
_entity_poly.pdbx_seq_one_letter_code
_entity_poly.pdbx_strand_id
1 'polypeptide(L)'
;MKTSKSSMSASVVETVIKETNGEAESFEKARGNLFSVVKQSIEAIGLGEVEIKEYRQGILKQHRSTVYVMITAACNSLLSRHEANLPASYQTLYELHKLSRAIGNDRFTKLVGDGSISAGMSKADVSKLRKSEKSKTLTPDKNDKSTTEQVTEEVVSLKTPQSEPVASSSFDDIKFRFDLLDTETKDQFINYVLALTSQQKEAA
;
A
#
# COMPACT_ATOMS: atom_id res chain seq x y z
N MET A 1 -13.62 -11.62 -36.89
CA MET A 1 -14.15 -10.50 -36.07
C MET A 1 -13.74 -10.73 -34.62
N LYS A 2 -12.79 -9.94 -34.11
CA LYS A 2 -12.21 -10.09 -32.74
C LYS A 2 -11.95 -8.74 -32.06
N THR A 3 -12.63 -7.67 -32.49
CA THR A 3 -12.33 -6.28 -32.08
C THR A 3 -13.24 -5.73 -30.97
N SER A 4 -14.29 -6.45 -30.54
CA SER A 4 -15.35 -5.82 -29.75
C SER A 4 -15.12 -5.71 -28.24
N LYS A 5 -14.26 -6.55 -27.63
CA LYS A 5 -14.08 -6.53 -26.16
C LYS A 5 -12.98 -5.58 -25.69
N SER A 6 -11.91 -5.46 -26.47
CA SER A 6 -10.76 -4.59 -26.18
C SER A 6 -11.06 -3.11 -26.41
N SER A 7 -11.92 -2.77 -27.38
CA SER A 7 -12.31 -1.37 -27.63
C SER A 7 -13.27 -0.84 -26.55
N MET A 8 -14.11 -1.71 -25.97
CA MET A 8 -15.03 -1.32 -24.89
C MET A 8 -14.29 -1.12 -23.56
N SER A 9 -13.32 -1.97 -23.21
CA SER A 9 -12.54 -1.78 -21.98
C SER A 9 -11.71 -0.49 -22.02
N ALA A 10 -11.07 -0.18 -23.15
CA ALA A 10 -10.32 1.06 -23.33
C ALA A 10 -11.20 2.31 -23.17
N SER A 11 -12.43 2.28 -23.73
CA SER A 11 -13.39 3.38 -23.57
C SER A 11 -13.86 3.57 -22.13
N VAL A 12 -13.99 2.50 -21.34
CA VAL A 12 -14.37 2.57 -19.92
C VAL A 12 -13.24 3.15 -19.08
N VAL A 13 -12.00 2.70 -19.31
CA VAL A 13 -10.81 3.20 -18.59
C VAL A 13 -10.60 4.69 -18.86
N GLU A 14 -10.78 5.16 -20.09
CA GLU A 14 -10.64 6.59 -20.39
C GLU A 14 -11.69 7.44 -19.64
N THR A 15 -12.94 6.98 -19.57
CA THR A 15 -14.03 7.66 -18.86
C THR A 15 -13.74 7.78 -17.38
N VAL A 16 -13.39 6.67 -16.71
CA VAL A 16 -13.15 6.69 -15.26
C VAL A 16 -11.89 7.48 -14.88
N ILE A 17 -10.89 7.57 -15.77
CA ILE A 17 -9.73 8.48 -15.60
C ILE A 17 -10.21 9.93 -15.57
N LYS A 18 -11.05 10.34 -16.54
CA LYS A 18 -11.58 11.71 -16.62
C LYS A 18 -12.40 12.07 -15.39
N GLU A 19 -13.30 11.18 -14.97
CA GLU A 19 -14.14 11.37 -13.77
C GLU A 19 -13.30 11.50 -12.50
N THR A 20 -12.33 10.59 -12.32
CA THR A 20 -11.48 10.59 -11.13
C THR A 20 -10.58 11.82 -11.07
N ASN A 21 -10.01 12.25 -12.21
CA ASN A 21 -9.20 13.47 -12.26
C ASN A 21 -10.06 14.71 -12.02
N GLY A 22 -11.26 14.80 -12.62
CA GLY A 22 -12.19 15.91 -12.39
C GLY A 22 -12.58 16.05 -10.92
N GLU A 23 -12.86 14.94 -10.24
CA GLU A 23 -13.16 14.94 -8.80
C GLU A 23 -11.92 15.23 -7.94
N ALA A 24 -10.73 14.82 -8.39
CA ALA A 24 -9.47 15.11 -7.69
C ALA A 24 -9.04 16.58 -7.82
N GLU A 25 -9.44 17.26 -8.90
CA GLU A 25 -9.21 18.71 -9.08
C GLU A 25 -10.24 19.56 -8.31
N SER A 26 -11.49 19.09 -8.17
CA SER A 26 -12.53 19.75 -7.37
C SER A 26 -12.31 19.64 -5.83
N PHE A 27 -11.27 18.91 -5.44
CA PHE A 27 -10.97 18.40 -4.10
C PHE A 27 -10.68 19.46 -3.03
N GLU A 28 -10.58 20.75 -3.39
CA GLU A 28 -10.62 21.82 -2.38
C GLU A 28 -11.97 21.91 -1.65
N LYS A 29 -13.04 21.26 -2.13
CA LYS A 29 -14.39 21.37 -1.53
C LYS A 29 -15.01 20.09 -0.93
N ALA A 30 -14.53 18.87 -1.19
CA ALA A 30 -15.13 17.66 -0.58
C ALA A 30 -14.22 16.41 -0.59
N ARG A 31 -13.43 16.19 0.48
CA ARG A 31 -12.56 15.00 0.63
C ARG A 31 -13.29 13.64 0.64
N GLY A 32 -14.62 13.61 0.83
CA GLY A 32 -15.41 12.39 0.95
C GLY A 32 -15.75 11.71 -0.39
N ASN A 33 -15.91 12.48 -1.47
CA ASN A 33 -16.48 11.98 -2.71
C ASN A 33 -15.46 11.23 -3.59
N LEU A 34 -14.19 11.66 -3.62
CA LEU A 34 -13.18 11.06 -4.49
C LEU A 34 -13.00 9.55 -4.25
N PHE A 35 -13.06 9.09 -2.99
CA PHE A 35 -12.93 7.66 -2.73
C PHE A 35 -14.12 6.87 -3.26
N SER A 36 -15.33 7.42 -3.19
CA SER A 36 -16.53 6.81 -3.79
C SER A 36 -16.39 6.71 -5.30
N VAL A 37 -15.93 7.76 -5.97
CA VAL A 37 -15.64 7.75 -7.41
C VAL A 37 -14.62 6.66 -7.73
N VAL A 38 -13.52 6.59 -6.98
CA VAL A 38 -12.50 5.55 -7.19
C VAL A 38 -13.09 4.14 -7.02
N LYS A 39 -13.92 3.87 -6.00
CA LYS A 39 -14.58 2.57 -5.84
C LYS A 39 -15.45 2.22 -7.06
N GLN A 40 -16.28 3.14 -7.52
CA GLN A 40 -17.13 2.96 -8.69
C GLN A 40 -16.31 2.72 -9.97
N SER A 41 -15.19 3.43 -10.13
CA SER A 41 -14.25 3.21 -11.23
C SER A 41 -13.67 1.79 -11.23
N ILE A 42 -13.28 1.28 -10.05
CA ILE A 42 -12.76 -0.09 -9.91
C ILE A 42 -13.85 -1.13 -10.19
N GLU A 43 -15.09 -0.88 -9.78
CA GLU A 43 -16.23 -1.76 -10.11
C GLU A 43 -16.52 -1.78 -11.62
N ALA A 44 -16.45 -0.62 -12.29
CA ALA A 44 -16.70 -0.48 -13.72
C ALA A 44 -15.59 -1.11 -14.59
N ILE A 45 -14.32 -0.93 -14.20
CA ILE A 45 -13.16 -1.50 -14.90
C ILE A 45 -13.02 -3.01 -14.60
N GLY A 46 -13.37 -3.42 -13.38
CA GLY A 46 -13.03 -4.73 -12.83
C GLY A 46 -11.59 -4.82 -12.32
N LEU A 47 -11.16 -6.03 -11.97
CA LEU A 47 -9.83 -6.30 -11.39
C LEU A 47 -8.79 -6.74 -12.43
N GLY A 48 -8.95 -6.31 -13.69
CA GLY A 48 -8.00 -6.58 -14.77
C GLY A 48 -6.68 -5.85 -14.56
N GLU A 49 -5.55 -6.56 -14.59
CA GLU A 49 -4.24 -5.96 -14.28
C GLU A 49 -3.85 -4.85 -15.27
N VAL A 50 -4.17 -5.04 -16.55
CA VAL A 50 -3.85 -4.08 -17.62
C VAL A 50 -4.66 -2.81 -17.43
N GLU A 51 -5.97 -2.93 -17.26
CA GLU A 51 -6.88 -1.79 -17.16
C GLU A 51 -6.65 -1.01 -15.86
N ILE A 52 -6.35 -1.69 -14.74
CA ILE A 52 -5.97 -1.02 -13.49
C ILE A 52 -4.65 -0.28 -13.62
N LYS A 53 -3.68 -0.84 -14.37
CA LYS A 53 -2.40 -0.17 -14.64
C LYS A 53 -2.60 1.09 -15.49
N GLU A 54 -3.40 1.00 -16.55
CA GLU A 54 -3.77 2.14 -17.39
C GLU A 54 -4.49 3.23 -16.58
N TYR A 55 -5.47 2.83 -15.76
CA TYR A 55 -6.18 3.72 -14.86
C TYR A 55 -5.23 4.48 -13.93
N ARG A 56 -4.29 3.77 -13.27
CA ARG A 56 -3.27 4.39 -12.40
C ARG A 56 -2.37 5.37 -13.15
N GLN A 57 -1.99 5.05 -14.37
CA GLN A 57 -1.11 5.90 -15.20
C GLN A 57 -1.83 7.17 -15.68
N GLY A 58 -3.14 7.06 -15.95
CA GLY A 58 -3.99 8.17 -16.38
C GLY A 58 -4.29 9.22 -15.30
N ILE A 59 -4.06 8.91 -14.02
CA ILE A 59 -4.24 9.89 -12.94
C ILE A 59 -3.21 11.02 -13.05
N LEU A 60 -3.66 12.27 -12.85
CA LEU A 60 -2.80 13.44 -12.89
C LEU A 60 -1.73 13.42 -11.79
N LYS A 61 -0.51 13.84 -12.15
CA LYS A 61 0.71 13.71 -11.32
C LYS A 61 0.50 14.19 -9.87
N GLN A 62 -0.14 15.34 -9.66
CA GLN A 62 -0.34 15.90 -8.32
C GLN A 62 -1.28 15.07 -7.42
N HIS A 63 -2.15 14.23 -7.98
CA HIS A 63 -3.13 13.43 -7.24
C HIS A 63 -2.75 11.95 -7.12
N ARG A 64 -1.76 11.49 -7.89
CA ARG A 64 -1.45 10.05 -8.03
C ARG A 64 -1.23 9.33 -6.71
N SER A 65 -0.48 9.91 -5.77
CA SER A 65 -0.18 9.24 -4.50
C SER A 65 -1.44 8.98 -3.67
N THR A 66 -2.33 9.96 -3.59
CA THR A 66 -3.60 9.83 -2.84
C THR A 66 -4.54 8.85 -3.54
N VAL A 67 -4.69 8.97 -4.86
CA VAL A 67 -5.57 8.08 -5.64
C VAL A 67 -5.02 6.65 -5.66
N TYR A 68 -3.71 6.46 -5.65
CA TYR A 68 -3.09 5.14 -5.55
C TYR A 68 -3.50 4.40 -4.27
N VAL A 69 -3.49 5.10 -3.14
CA VAL A 69 -3.93 4.55 -1.84
C VAL A 69 -5.40 4.13 -1.92
N MET A 70 -6.25 4.97 -2.54
CA MET A 70 -7.67 4.69 -2.76
C MET A 70 -7.87 3.47 -3.67
N ILE A 71 -7.19 3.40 -4.81
CA ILE A 71 -7.24 2.27 -5.74
C ILE A 71 -6.81 0.99 -5.02
N THR A 72 -5.73 1.04 -4.23
CA THR A 72 -5.21 -0.13 -3.52
C THR A 72 -6.20 -0.67 -2.48
N ALA A 73 -6.88 0.24 -1.76
CA ALA A 73 -7.95 -0.15 -0.85
C ALA A 73 -9.15 -0.74 -1.60
N ALA A 74 -9.59 -0.10 -2.69
CA ALA A 74 -10.75 -0.51 -3.48
C ALA A 74 -10.55 -1.85 -4.24
N CYS A 75 -9.32 -2.15 -4.70
CA CYS A 75 -9.01 -3.42 -5.34
C CYS A 75 -8.92 -4.61 -4.36
N ASN A 76 -8.90 -4.37 -3.04
CA ASN A 76 -8.76 -5.46 -2.07
C ASN A 76 -10.11 -6.14 -1.82
N SER A 77 -10.32 -7.29 -2.48
CA SER A 77 -11.55 -8.08 -2.37
C SER A 77 -11.88 -8.55 -0.96
N LEU A 78 -10.89 -8.71 -0.08
CA LEU A 78 -11.11 -9.04 1.33
C LEU A 78 -11.77 -7.87 2.08
N LEU A 79 -11.36 -6.63 1.78
CA LEU A 79 -11.99 -5.45 2.36
C LEU A 79 -13.41 -5.29 1.82
N SER A 80 -13.63 -5.46 0.51
CA SER A 80 -14.96 -5.39 -0.09
C SER A 80 -15.92 -6.42 0.50
N ARG A 81 -15.45 -7.65 0.77
CA ARG A 81 -16.27 -8.71 1.39
C ARG A 81 -16.77 -8.35 2.79
N HIS A 82 -15.98 -7.59 3.54
CA HIS A 82 -16.28 -7.22 4.93
C HIS A 82 -16.72 -5.77 5.08
N GLU A 83 -17.03 -5.05 3.99
CA GLU A 83 -17.23 -3.60 3.97
C GLU A 83 -18.16 -3.10 5.08
N ALA A 84 -19.28 -3.78 5.32
CA ALA A 84 -20.25 -3.41 6.36
C ALA A 84 -19.68 -3.40 7.80
N ASN A 85 -18.58 -4.12 8.04
CA ASN A 85 -17.91 -4.24 9.33
C ASN A 85 -16.63 -3.38 9.41
N LEU A 86 -16.25 -2.70 8.33
CA LEU A 86 -14.99 -1.95 8.24
C LEU A 86 -15.19 -0.43 8.30
N PRO A 87 -14.17 0.34 8.69
CA PRO A 87 -14.23 1.80 8.66
C PRO A 87 -14.37 2.33 7.22
N ALA A 88 -15.16 3.40 7.03
CA ALA A 88 -15.39 3.98 5.70
C ALA A 88 -14.21 4.81 5.15
N SER A 89 -13.29 5.24 6.00
CA SER A 89 -12.16 6.09 5.57
C SER A 89 -11.15 5.29 4.73
N TYR A 90 -10.85 5.76 3.51
CA TYR A 90 -9.87 5.16 2.62
C TYR A 90 -8.48 5.00 3.27
N GLN A 91 -8.11 5.92 4.16
CA GLN A 91 -6.82 5.89 4.86
C GLN A 91 -6.77 4.74 5.87
N THR A 92 -7.89 4.49 6.57
CA THR A 92 -8.01 3.36 7.50
C THR A 92 -8.10 2.04 6.72
N LEU A 93 -8.87 2.01 5.63
CA LEU A 93 -8.95 0.84 4.74
C LEU A 93 -7.60 0.46 4.13
N TYR A 94 -6.79 1.44 3.72
CA TYR A 94 -5.42 1.16 3.25
C TYR A 94 -4.53 0.59 4.35
N GLU A 95 -4.69 1.04 5.60
CA GLU A 95 -3.96 0.46 6.72
C GLU A 95 -4.44 -0.98 7.02
N LEU A 96 -5.72 -1.27 6.82
CA LEU A 96 -6.28 -2.63 6.89
C LEU A 96 -5.77 -3.53 5.75
N HIS A 97 -5.58 -2.98 4.54
CA HIS A 97 -4.90 -3.69 3.45
C HIS A 97 -3.47 -4.11 3.86
N LYS A 98 -2.71 -3.21 4.48
CA LYS A 98 -1.36 -3.56 4.98
C LYS A 98 -1.41 -4.61 6.07
N LEU A 99 -2.40 -4.53 6.96
CA LEU A 99 -2.62 -5.53 8.00
C LEU A 99 -2.90 -6.90 7.37
N SER A 100 -3.82 -7.00 6.40
CA SER A 100 -4.17 -8.26 5.76
C SER A 100 -2.97 -8.91 5.05
N ARG A 101 -2.09 -8.12 4.44
CA ARG A 101 -0.82 -8.63 3.87
C ARG A 101 0.16 -9.13 4.92
N ALA A 102 0.15 -8.56 6.12
CA ALA A 102 1.05 -8.96 7.20
C ALA A 102 0.61 -10.24 7.91
N ILE A 103 -0.70 -10.46 8.05
CA ILE A 103 -1.24 -11.56 8.88
C ILE A 103 -1.95 -12.66 8.07
N GLY A 104 -2.19 -12.42 6.78
CA GLY A 104 -2.95 -13.32 5.91
C GLY A 104 -4.47 -13.21 6.05
N ASN A 105 -5.19 -13.75 5.06
CA ASN A 105 -6.64 -13.59 4.94
C ASN A 105 -7.42 -14.28 6.07
N ASP A 106 -6.98 -15.47 6.51
CA ASP A 106 -7.68 -16.25 7.55
C ASP A 106 -7.64 -15.55 8.90
N ARG A 107 -6.46 -15.05 9.29
CA ARG A 107 -6.31 -14.29 10.54
C ARG A 107 -7.07 -12.98 10.48
N PHE A 108 -7.02 -12.27 9.36
CA PHE A 108 -7.82 -11.06 9.15
C PHE A 108 -9.32 -11.34 9.32
N THR A 109 -9.84 -12.39 8.69
CA THR A 109 -11.25 -12.78 8.79
C THR A 109 -11.65 -13.11 10.22
N LYS A 110 -10.78 -13.79 10.99
CA LYS A 110 -10.98 -14.04 12.42
C LYS A 110 -11.08 -12.74 13.23
N LEU A 111 -10.18 -11.80 13.00
CA LEU A 111 -10.18 -10.50 13.68
C LEU A 111 -11.43 -9.64 13.34
N VAL A 112 -11.99 -9.79 12.14
CA VAL A 112 -13.29 -9.18 11.81
C VAL A 112 -14.43 -9.90 12.54
N GLY A 113 -14.41 -11.24 12.54
CA GLY A 113 -15.46 -12.05 13.16
C GLY A 113 -15.53 -11.94 14.69
N ASP A 114 -14.39 -11.71 15.37
CA ASP A 114 -14.31 -11.51 16.82
C ASP A 114 -14.48 -10.04 17.26
N GLY A 115 -14.64 -9.11 16.31
CA GLY A 115 -14.84 -7.68 16.57
C GLY A 115 -13.56 -6.89 16.86
N SER A 116 -12.37 -7.52 16.82
CA SER A 116 -11.09 -6.82 16.96
C SER A 116 -10.85 -5.81 15.83
N ILE A 117 -11.38 -6.10 14.64
CA ILE A 117 -11.52 -5.16 13.52
C ILE A 117 -12.99 -4.77 13.42
N SER A 118 -13.28 -3.47 13.53
CA SER A 118 -14.65 -2.95 13.49
C SER A 118 -14.75 -1.58 12.81
N ALA A 119 -15.97 -1.20 12.44
CA ALA A 119 -16.25 0.04 11.71
C ALA A 119 -15.84 1.32 12.46
N GLY A 120 -15.73 1.25 13.79
CA GLY A 120 -15.32 2.37 14.63
C GLY A 120 -13.80 2.61 14.70
N MET A 121 -12.98 1.75 14.11
CA MET A 121 -11.52 1.89 14.20
C MET A 121 -10.99 3.10 13.42
N SER A 122 -10.05 3.80 14.03
CA SER A 122 -9.23 4.79 13.35
C SER A 122 -8.01 4.15 12.67
N LYS A 123 -7.35 4.90 11.78
CA LYS A 123 -6.06 4.50 11.20
C LYS A 123 -5.01 4.19 12.29
N ALA A 124 -5.02 4.92 13.40
CA ALA A 124 -4.08 4.72 14.49
C ALA A 124 -4.31 3.36 15.20
N ASP A 125 -5.58 2.98 15.39
CA ASP A 125 -5.94 1.70 16.01
C ASP A 125 -5.49 0.52 15.14
N VAL A 126 -5.74 0.60 13.82
CA VAL A 126 -5.29 -0.43 12.88
C VAL A 126 -3.75 -0.49 12.82
N SER A 127 -3.07 0.66 12.89
CA SER A 127 -1.60 0.71 12.92
C SER A 127 -1.04 0.03 14.18
N LYS A 128 -1.67 0.23 15.35
CA LYS A 128 -1.29 -0.45 16.60
C LYS A 128 -1.54 -1.95 16.51
N LEU A 129 -2.69 -2.36 15.98
CA LEU A 129 -3.03 -3.77 15.77
C LEU A 129 -2.03 -4.45 14.82
N ARG A 130 -1.63 -3.78 13.74
CA ARG A 130 -0.62 -4.31 12.80
C ARG A 130 0.73 -4.52 13.44
N LYS A 131 1.17 -3.60 14.31
CA LYS A 131 2.41 -3.76 15.06
C LYS A 131 2.32 -4.93 16.05
N SER A 132 1.23 -5.05 16.80
CA SER A 132 1.06 -6.12 17.79
C SER A 132 0.97 -7.50 17.13
N GLU A 133 0.24 -7.65 16.03
CA GLU A 133 0.15 -8.93 15.31
C GLU A 133 1.48 -9.30 14.64
N LYS A 134 2.22 -8.33 14.09
CA LYS A 134 3.56 -8.59 13.51
C LYS A 134 4.55 -9.09 14.57
N SER A 135 4.48 -8.59 15.80
CA SER A 135 5.29 -9.09 16.91
C SER A 135 4.96 -10.54 17.29
N LYS A 136 3.68 -10.95 17.21
CA LYS A 136 3.25 -12.33 17.49
C LYS A 136 3.73 -13.33 16.44
N THR A 137 3.88 -12.90 15.19
CA THR A 137 4.44 -13.73 14.12
C THR A 137 5.97 -13.78 14.12
N LEU A 138 6.64 -12.90 14.87
CA LEU A 138 8.10 -12.81 14.96
C LEU A 138 8.69 -13.44 16.23
N THR A 139 7.86 -13.90 17.17
CA THR A 139 8.35 -14.72 18.28
C THR A 139 8.62 -16.14 17.76
N PRO A 140 9.87 -16.63 17.80
CA PRO A 140 10.09 -18.07 17.79
C PRO A 140 9.34 -18.62 19.01
N ASP A 141 8.72 -19.78 18.86
CA ASP A 141 8.22 -20.56 20.00
C ASP A 141 9.31 -20.61 21.07
N LYS A 142 9.14 -19.82 22.14
CA LYS A 142 9.99 -19.89 23.32
C LYS A 142 9.55 -21.09 24.13
N ASN A 143 9.91 -22.26 23.63
CA ASN A 143 10.19 -23.41 24.46
C ASN A 143 11.67 -23.70 24.34
N ASP A 144 12.51 -22.78 24.81
CA ASP A 144 13.77 -23.20 25.39
C ASP A 144 14.30 -22.23 26.44
N LYS A 145 14.70 -22.86 27.54
CA LYS A 145 15.20 -22.27 28.78
C LYS A 145 16.68 -21.98 28.55
N SER A 146 17.11 -20.72 28.52
CA SER A 146 18.46 -20.39 28.98
C SER A 146 18.65 -18.90 29.25
N THR A 147 19.01 -18.63 30.50
CA THR A 147 19.58 -17.40 31.07
C THR A 147 20.87 -17.02 30.35
N THR A 148 21.07 -15.75 29.94
CA THR A 148 22.34 -15.02 30.14
C THR A 148 22.17 -13.51 29.89
N GLU A 149 23.12 -12.79 30.48
CA GLU A 149 23.12 -11.41 30.94
C GLU A 149 23.39 -10.33 29.86
N GLN A 150 23.17 -9.10 30.29
CA GLN A 150 23.51 -7.85 29.62
C GLN A 150 25.01 -7.77 29.28
N VAL A 151 25.34 -7.31 28.08
CA VAL A 151 26.57 -6.55 27.82
C VAL A 151 26.24 -5.37 26.90
N THR A 152 26.52 -4.18 27.42
CA THR A 152 26.55 -2.89 26.75
C THR A 152 27.76 -2.80 25.81
N GLU A 153 27.54 -2.44 24.55
CA GLU A 153 28.61 -1.92 23.69
C GLU A 153 28.25 -0.53 23.17
N GLU A 154 29.15 0.40 23.49
CA GLU A 154 29.15 1.82 23.18
C GLU A 154 29.65 2.01 21.74
N VAL A 155 28.78 2.44 20.82
CA VAL A 155 29.17 2.71 19.43
C VAL A 155 29.37 4.21 19.23
N VAL A 156 30.63 4.56 18.95
CA VAL A 156 31.14 5.91 18.70
C VAL A 156 30.33 6.65 17.63
N SER A 157 29.86 7.83 18.00
CA SER A 157 29.01 8.70 17.18
C SER A 157 29.84 9.45 16.12
N LEU A 158 29.78 8.98 14.86
CA LEU A 158 30.26 9.75 13.71
C LEU A 158 29.17 10.76 13.29
N LYS A 159 29.43 12.04 13.54
CA LYS A 159 28.58 13.17 13.09
C LYS A 159 28.48 13.19 11.56
N THR A 160 27.43 12.59 11.01
CA THR A 160 26.97 12.85 9.64
C THR A 160 26.03 14.06 9.67
N PRO A 161 26.10 14.98 8.69
CA PRO A 161 25.18 16.12 8.63
C PRO A 161 23.74 15.60 8.59
N GLN A 162 22.89 16.16 9.45
CA GLN A 162 21.46 15.86 9.49
C GLN A 162 20.87 16.03 8.10
N SER A 163 20.65 14.93 7.38
CA SER A 163 19.59 14.93 6.37
C SER A 163 18.30 15.00 7.17
N GLU A 164 17.39 15.88 6.74
CA GLU A 164 16.03 15.85 7.23
C GLU A 164 15.52 14.40 7.22
N PRO A 165 14.76 13.96 8.24
CA PRO A 165 14.25 12.62 8.29
C PRO A 165 13.36 12.41 7.06
N VAL A 166 13.88 11.68 6.07
CA VAL A 166 13.09 11.22 4.92
C VAL A 166 11.93 10.45 5.52
N ALA A 167 10.72 11.00 5.39
CA ALA A 167 9.50 10.38 5.88
C ALA A 167 9.53 8.91 5.49
N SER A 168 9.47 8.02 6.49
CA SER A 168 9.61 6.58 6.31
C SER A 168 8.58 6.12 5.28
N SER A 169 9.02 6.03 4.02
CA SER A 169 8.17 5.67 2.90
C SER A 169 7.93 4.18 3.05
N SER A 170 6.66 3.75 3.11
CA SER A 170 6.39 2.32 3.18
C SER A 170 6.97 1.65 1.92
N PHE A 171 7.30 0.36 2.00
CA PHE A 171 7.80 -0.36 0.82
C PHE A 171 6.84 -0.21 -0.38
N ASP A 172 5.53 -0.13 -0.13
CA ASP A 172 4.52 0.12 -1.16
C ASP A 172 4.66 1.52 -1.79
N ASP A 173 5.02 2.55 -1.01
CA ASP A 173 5.30 3.90 -1.53
C ASP A 173 6.59 3.92 -2.36
N ILE A 174 7.62 3.19 -1.91
CA ILE A 174 8.88 3.05 -2.66
C ILE A 174 8.62 2.32 -3.98
N LYS A 175 7.87 1.21 -3.94
CA LYS A 175 7.48 0.45 -5.13
C LYS A 175 6.68 1.32 -6.09
N PHE A 176 5.73 2.10 -5.60
CA PHE A 176 4.96 3.01 -6.42
C PHE A 176 5.83 4.08 -7.10
N ARG A 177 6.73 4.72 -6.34
CA ARG A 177 7.68 5.69 -6.89
C ARG A 177 8.63 5.06 -7.92
N PHE A 178 9.06 3.82 -7.66
CA PHE A 178 9.86 3.05 -8.61
C PHE A 178 9.07 2.75 -9.89
N ASP A 179 7.82 2.29 -9.78
CA ASP A 179 6.96 1.98 -10.93
C ASP A 179 6.68 3.20 -11.82
N LEU A 180 6.76 4.42 -11.26
CA LEU A 180 6.60 5.70 -11.97
C LEU A 180 7.82 6.15 -12.77
N LEU A 181 9.01 5.59 -12.51
CA LEU A 181 10.23 5.93 -13.23
C LEU A 181 10.14 5.43 -14.68
N ASP A 182 10.80 6.12 -15.59
CA ASP A 182 11.04 5.63 -16.94
C ASP A 182 11.96 4.40 -16.91
N THR A 183 11.99 3.65 -18.02
CA THR A 183 12.73 2.39 -18.11
C THR A 183 14.22 2.58 -17.87
N GLU A 184 14.82 3.65 -18.40
CA GLU A 184 16.24 3.93 -18.24
C GLU A 184 16.59 4.18 -16.76
N THR A 185 15.81 5.02 -16.08
CA THR A 185 16.01 5.31 -14.66
C THR A 185 15.77 4.07 -13.79
N LYS A 186 14.81 3.20 -14.14
CA LYS A 186 14.59 1.92 -13.46
C LYS A 186 15.80 1.00 -13.59
N ASP A 187 16.35 0.87 -14.79
CA ASP A 187 17.49 0.01 -15.06
C ASP A 187 18.75 0.52 -14.33
N GLN A 188 18.96 1.83 -14.31
CA GLN A 188 20.04 2.44 -13.51
C GLN A 188 19.88 2.16 -12.01
N PHE A 189 18.67 2.28 -11.47
CA PHE A 189 18.41 1.96 -10.06
C PHE A 189 18.61 0.48 -9.75
N ILE A 190 18.14 -0.43 -10.61
CA ILE A 190 18.35 -1.87 -10.46
C ILE A 190 19.84 -2.20 -10.46
N ASN A 191 20.60 -1.65 -11.41
CA ASN A 191 22.04 -1.87 -11.52
C ASN A 191 22.80 -1.33 -10.28
N TYR A 192 22.39 -0.17 -9.76
CA TYR A 192 22.95 0.38 -8.53
C TYR A 192 22.73 -0.53 -7.32
N VAL A 193 21.50 -1.04 -7.14
CA VAL A 193 21.17 -1.98 -6.06
C VAL A 193 21.95 -3.29 -6.21
N LEU A 194 22.05 -3.83 -7.43
CA LEU A 194 22.84 -5.03 -7.70
C LEU A 194 24.32 -4.84 -7.34
N ALA A 195 24.92 -3.71 -7.73
CA ALA A 195 26.32 -3.40 -7.41
C ALA A 195 26.57 -3.31 -5.90
N LEU A 196 25.67 -2.66 -5.16
CA LEU A 196 25.72 -2.59 -3.69
C LEU A 196 25.62 -3.97 -3.03
N THR A 197 24.72 -4.82 -3.52
CA THR A 197 24.49 -6.16 -2.96
C THR A 197 25.69 -7.08 -3.23
N SER A 198 26.36 -6.90 -4.36
CA SER A 198 27.61 -7.62 -4.69
C SER A 198 28.76 -7.18 -3.79
N GLN A 199 28.94 -5.87 -3.56
CA GLN A 199 29.98 -5.36 -2.65
C GLN A 199 29.81 -5.84 -1.21
N GLN A 200 28.57 -5.98 -0.72
CA GLN A 200 28.31 -6.51 0.62
C GLN A 200 28.60 -8.01 0.75
N LYS A 201 28.52 -8.78 -0.34
CA LYS A 201 28.90 -10.21 -0.36
C LYS A 201 30.41 -10.43 -0.40
N GLU A 202 31.18 -9.50 -0.94
CA GLU A 202 32.64 -9.59 -0.99
C GLU A 202 33.32 -9.16 0.33
N ALA A 203 32.58 -8.44 1.19
CA ALA A 203 33.06 -7.93 2.47
C ALA A 203 32.64 -8.78 3.70
N ALA A 204 31.93 -9.89 3.49
CA ALA A 204 31.45 -10.83 4.53
C ALA A 204 32.10 -12.21 4.34
#